data_AF-A0A845XJD1-F1
#
_entry.id   AF-A0A845XJD1-F1
#
_cell.length_a   1.000
_cell.length_b   1.000
_cell.length_c   1.000
_cell.angle_alpha   90.00
_cell.angle_beta   90.00
_cell.angle_gamma   90.00
#
_symmetry.space_group_name_H-M   'P 1'
#
loop_
_entity.id
_entity.type
_entity.pdbx_description
1 polymer ?
#
loop_
_entity_poly.entity_id
_entity_poly.type
_entity_poly.pdbx_seq_one_letter_code
_entity_poly.pdbx_strand_id
1 'polypeptide(L)'
;MALNNLVNQLGELNPQVFRELKGSFKQRNVLITVAISLVGQLLMLIDLGLELPSYSLGAEINWPLWWQDVFVWLSLIGIFSLLVVGTYMLISDLSKEESRGTLNFLRLTPQSSRSILGGKLLGVPALLYLAVGFALPLHFCAAIAGQIHLIELLGFYIVLGSSCLFCYSMALLFGLVSRSLGGFQAWLGSGAVLIFLWITTMVIDNAGVSHYPADWLTLFNPTIVLPYLIDSNSFDPNSFYPVERSFQDLRWFGIHIGASFWTMAG
;
A
#
# COMPACT_ATOMS: atom_id res chain seq x y z
N MET A 1 4.18 -32.97 6.56
CA MET A 1 2.98 -33.46 5.86
C MET A 1 2.06 -32.30 5.43
N ALA A 2 1.71 -31.37 6.32
CA ALA A 2 0.85 -30.20 5.99
C ALA A 2 1.44 -29.25 4.93
N LEU A 3 2.75 -28.98 4.96
CA LEU A 3 3.42 -28.10 3.99
C LEU A 3 3.33 -28.63 2.55
N ASN A 4 3.51 -29.94 2.35
CA ASN A 4 3.40 -30.56 1.03
C ASN A 4 1.95 -30.50 0.50
N ASN A 5 0.96 -30.58 1.40
CA ASN A 5 -0.44 -30.48 1.03
C ASN A 5 -0.83 -29.06 0.59
N LEU A 6 -0.34 -28.03 1.31
CA LEU A 6 -0.54 -26.62 0.94
C LEU A 6 0.13 -26.28 -0.40
N VAL A 7 1.33 -26.79 -0.64
CA VAL A 7 2.04 -26.60 -1.91
C VAL A 7 1.28 -27.23 -3.08
N ASN A 8 0.74 -28.43 -2.90
CA ASN A 8 -0.07 -29.09 -3.92
C ASN A 8 -1.39 -28.34 -4.17
N GLN A 9 -2.09 -27.91 -3.11
CA GLN A 9 -3.32 -27.12 -3.22
C GLN A 9 -3.11 -25.76 -3.90
N LEU A 10 -2.00 -25.06 -3.61
CA LEU A 10 -1.65 -23.81 -4.28
C LEU A 10 -1.31 -24.01 -5.76
N GLY A 11 -0.65 -25.13 -6.10
CA GLY A 11 -0.36 -25.52 -7.49
C GLY A 11 -1.63 -25.83 -8.28
N GLU A 12 -2.62 -26.46 -7.63
CA GLU A 12 -3.94 -26.75 -8.22
C GLU A 12 -4.84 -25.50 -8.35
N LEU A 13 -4.79 -24.57 -7.38
CA LEU A 13 -5.58 -23.34 -7.37
C LEU A 13 -5.19 -22.36 -8.48
N ASN A 14 -3.89 -22.09 -8.64
CA ASN A 14 -3.40 -21.26 -9.73
C ASN A 14 -1.94 -21.59 -10.07
N PRO A 15 -1.67 -22.35 -11.15
CA PRO A 15 -0.31 -22.75 -11.50
C PRO A 15 0.58 -21.56 -11.89
N GLN A 16 -0.01 -20.45 -12.33
CA GLN A 16 0.73 -19.23 -12.61
C GLN A 16 1.29 -18.62 -11.32
N VAL A 17 0.50 -18.55 -10.25
CA VAL A 17 0.98 -18.08 -8.93
C VAL A 17 2.12 -18.95 -8.45
N PHE A 18 1.96 -20.28 -8.52
CA PHE A 18 3.00 -21.21 -8.09
C PHE A 18 4.31 -21.02 -8.87
N ARG A 19 4.23 -20.80 -10.18
CA ARG A 19 5.38 -20.49 -11.03
C ARG A 19 6.11 -19.22 -10.57
N GLU A 20 5.38 -18.14 -10.35
CA GLU A 20 5.97 -16.86 -9.92
C GLU A 20 6.56 -16.94 -8.50
N LEU A 21 5.84 -17.56 -7.56
CA LEU A 21 6.31 -17.77 -6.19
C LEU A 21 7.59 -18.60 -6.18
N LYS A 22 7.62 -19.73 -6.89
CA LYS A 22 8.81 -20.59 -6.95
C LYS A 22 10.00 -19.87 -7.61
N GLY A 23 9.74 -19.01 -8.60
CA GLY A 23 10.78 -18.22 -9.26
C GLY A 23 11.37 -17.14 -8.36
N SER A 24 10.53 -16.48 -7.56
CA SER A 24 10.91 -15.34 -6.71
C SER A 24 11.43 -15.75 -5.32
N PHE A 25 10.83 -16.76 -4.67
CA PHE A 25 11.19 -17.29 -3.34
C PHE A 25 12.43 -18.19 -3.37
N LYS A 26 13.54 -17.66 -3.88
CA LYS A 26 14.86 -18.27 -3.70
C LYS A 26 15.35 -17.93 -2.29
N GLN A 27 15.98 -18.87 -1.59
CA GLN A 27 16.45 -18.68 -0.21
C GLN A 27 17.24 -17.38 -0.03
N ARG A 28 18.13 -17.05 -0.98
CA ARG A 28 18.90 -15.79 -0.99
C ARG A 28 18.00 -14.56 -1.07
N ASN A 29 17.01 -14.56 -1.97
CA ASN A 29 16.12 -13.41 -2.15
C ASN A 29 15.26 -13.19 -0.91
N VAL A 30 14.69 -14.26 -0.35
CA VAL A 30 13.89 -14.20 0.87
C VAL A 30 14.73 -13.65 2.02
N LEU A 31 15.94 -14.17 2.23
CA LEU A 31 16.82 -13.71 3.31
C LEU A 31 17.18 -12.22 3.17
N ILE A 32 17.50 -11.77 1.95
CA ILE A 32 17.76 -10.35 1.67
C ILE A 32 16.51 -9.50 1.94
N THR A 33 15.34 -9.93 1.46
CA THR A 33 14.07 -9.22 1.67
C THR A 33 13.72 -9.09 3.15
N VAL A 34 13.88 -10.16 3.93
CA VAL A 34 13.68 -10.14 5.37
C VAL A 34 14.68 -9.20 6.04
N ALA A 35 15.96 -9.30 5.69
CA ALA A 35 17.00 -8.44 6.24
C ALA A 35 16.72 -6.96 5.95
N ILE A 36 16.35 -6.60 4.72
CA ILE A 36 16.00 -5.23 4.34
C ILE A 36 14.79 -4.73 5.12
N SER A 37 13.75 -5.55 5.26
CA SER A 37 12.55 -5.16 6.03
C SER A 37 12.90 -4.92 7.51
N LEU A 38 13.65 -5.83 8.14
CA LEU A 38 14.02 -5.69 9.56
C LEU A 38 15.01 -4.55 9.80
N VAL A 39 16.02 -4.39 8.94
CA VAL A 39 16.98 -3.29 9.05
C VAL A 39 16.29 -1.95 8.81
N GLY A 40 15.39 -1.86 7.81
CA GLY A 40 14.62 -0.64 7.56
C GLY A 40 13.75 -0.24 8.75
N GLN A 41 13.06 -1.22 9.36
CA GLN A 41 12.30 -0.99 10.59
C GLN A 41 13.19 -0.52 11.75
N LEU A 42 14.36 -1.15 11.94
CA LEU A 42 15.30 -0.77 12.99
C LEU A 42 15.84 0.66 12.80
N LEU A 43 16.27 1.00 11.59
CA LEU A 43 16.79 2.34 11.28
C LEU A 43 15.72 3.41 11.51
N MET A 44 14.50 3.17 11.05
CA MET A 44 13.38 4.07 11.28
C MET A 44 13.10 4.29 12.78
N LEU A 45 13.10 3.23 13.59
CA LEU A 45 12.91 3.35 15.03
C LEU A 45 14.05 4.10 15.72
N ILE A 46 15.28 3.96 15.22
CA ILE A 46 16.42 4.73 15.72
C ILE A 46 16.25 6.20 15.39
N ASP A 47 15.95 6.54 14.13
CA ASP A 47 15.77 7.93 13.68
C ASP A 47 14.67 8.63 14.49
N LEU A 48 13.52 7.99 14.66
CA LEU A 48 12.41 8.53 15.45
C LEU A 48 12.68 8.51 16.96
N GLY A 49 13.56 7.62 17.43
CA GLY A 49 14.01 7.59 18.82
C GLY A 49 15.04 8.67 19.15
N LEU A 50 15.75 9.20 18.16
CA LEU A 50 16.65 10.35 18.32
C LEU A 50 15.86 11.67 18.43
N GLU A 51 14.71 11.75 17.76
CA GLU A 51 13.76 12.86 17.85
C GLU A 51 12.74 12.64 18.98
N LEU A 52 13.21 12.28 20.19
CA LEU A 52 12.31 12.14 21.35
C LEU A 52 11.44 13.40 21.43
N PRO A 53 10.11 13.26 21.55
CA PRO A 53 9.24 14.41 21.55
C PRO A 53 9.51 15.22 22.82
N SER A 54 10.34 16.24 22.68
CA SER A 54 10.79 17.09 23.76
C SER A 54 9.80 18.22 23.92
N TYR A 55 8.76 18.00 24.71
CA TYR A 55 7.96 19.12 25.19
C TYR A 55 8.74 19.80 26.33
N SER A 56 8.71 21.13 26.34
CA SER A 56 9.52 22.00 27.18
C SER A 56 9.51 21.64 28.68
N LEU A 57 10.63 21.93 29.36
CA LEU A 57 10.79 22.13 30.82
C LEU A 57 9.66 21.56 31.71
N GLY A 58 9.73 20.25 31.97
CA GLY A 58 8.85 19.55 32.91
C GLY A 58 7.82 18.62 32.28
N ALA A 59 7.83 18.43 30.96
CA ALA A 59 6.85 17.60 30.27
C ALA A 59 7.16 16.10 30.32
N GLU A 60 6.11 15.32 30.57
CA GLU A 60 6.11 13.87 30.46
C GLU A 60 6.22 13.44 28.99
N ILE A 61 7.00 12.39 28.71
CA ILE A 61 7.12 11.81 27.37
C ILE A 61 5.75 11.23 26.97
N ASN A 62 5.11 11.74 25.91
CA ASN A 62 3.86 11.20 25.40
C ASN A 62 4.16 9.98 24.53
N TRP A 63 4.28 8.82 25.18
CA TRP A 63 4.49 7.54 24.52
C TRP A 63 3.43 7.20 23.46
N PRO A 64 2.12 7.45 23.69
CA PRO A 64 1.10 7.27 22.66
C PRO A 64 1.39 8.04 21.36
N LEU A 65 1.79 9.31 21.46
CA LEU A 65 2.09 10.14 20.28
C LEU A 65 3.27 9.58 19.48
N TRP A 66 4.34 9.20 20.17
CA TRP A 66 5.51 8.59 19.51
C TRP A 66 5.14 7.30 18.75
N TRP A 67 4.26 6.46 19.30
CA TRP A 67 3.78 5.27 18.61
C TRP A 67 2.85 5.59 17.42
N GLN A 68 2.10 6.68 17.48
CA GLN A 68 1.34 7.18 16.32
C GLN A 68 2.30 7.62 15.19
N ASP A 69 3.38 8.31 15.51
CA ASP A 69 4.40 8.68 14.51
C ASP A 69 5.04 7.45 13.86
N VAL A 70 5.39 6.43 14.66
CA VAL A 70 5.85 5.12 14.15
C VAL A 70 4.81 4.51 13.20
N PHE A 71 3.53 4.52 13.59
CA PHE A 71 2.45 3.98 12.79
C PHE A 71 2.33 4.68 11.43
N VAL A 72 2.40 6.02 11.42
CA VAL A 72 2.28 6.81 10.19
C VAL A 72 3.44 6.57 9.24
N TRP A 73 4.68 6.65 9.72
CA TRP A 73 5.85 6.41 8.89
C TRP A 73 5.88 5.01 8.29
N LEU A 74 5.54 3.98 9.07
CA LEU A 74 5.38 2.61 8.55
C LEU A 74 4.29 2.54 7.48
N SER A 75 3.18 3.26 7.67
CA SER A 75 2.08 3.33 6.70
C SER A 75 2.53 3.98 5.39
N LEU A 76 3.24 5.11 5.44
CA LEU A 76 3.76 5.80 4.25
C LEU A 76 4.73 4.92 3.47
N ILE A 77 5.69 4.29 4.16
CA ILE A 77 6.64 3.38 3.54
C ILE A 77 5.91 2.19 2.92
N GLY A 78 4.90 1.65 3.61
CA GLY A 78 4.04 0.57 3.13
C GLY A 78 3.25 0.97 1.87
N ILE A 79 2.60 2.13 1.88
CA ILE A 79 1.86 2.71 0.73
C ILE A 79 2.79 2.87 -0.46
N PHE A 80 3.93 3.54 -0.28
CA PHE A 80 4.91 3.75 -1.35
C PHE A 80 5.42 2.42 -1.90
N SER A 81 5.81 1.50 -1.03
CA SER A 81 6.33 0.19 -1.43
C SER A 81 5.27 -0.58 -2.22
N LEU A 82 4.07 -0.76 -1.67
CA LEU A 82 3.03 -1.53 -2.33
C LEU A 82 2.59 -0.88 -3.64
N LEU A 83 2.24 0.41 -3.65
CA LEU A 83 1.66 1.03 -4.84
C LEU A 83 2.70 1.34 -5.91
N VAL A 84 3.82 1.97 -5.55
CA VAL A 84 4.82 2.43 -6.53
C VAL A 84 5.74 1.28 -6.93
N VAL A 85 6.38 0.62 -5.96
CA VAL A 85 7.33 -0.48 -6.24
C VAL A 85 6.57 -1.69 -6.79
N GLY A 86 5.40 -2.04 -6.26
CA GLY A 86 4.59 -3.13 -6.80
C GLY A 86 4.14 -2.90 -8.25
N THR A 87 3.72 -1.67 -8.59
CA THR A 87 3.40 -1.29 -9.98
C THR A 87 4.62 -1.42 -10.88
N TYR A 88 5.78 -0.92 -10.44
CA TYR A 88 7.04 -1.07 -11.17
C TYR A 88 7.36 -2.55 -11.43
N MET A 89 7.27 -3.39 -10.40
CA MET A 89 7.56 -4.82 -10.50
C MET A 89 6.67 -5.50 -11.55
N LEU A 90 5.36 -5.25 -11.52
CA LEU A 90 4.40 -5.84 -12.48
C LEU A 90 4.69 -5.43 -13.92
N ILE A 91 4.90 -4.14 -14.18
CA ILE A 91 5.16 -3.66 -15.54
C ILE A 91 6.52 -4.14 -16.03
N SER A 92 7.54 -4.12 -15.16
CA SER A 92 8.88 -4.57 -15.52
C SER A 92 8.94 -6.07 -15.81
N ASP A 93 8.17 -6.88 -15.09
CA ASP A 93 8.02 -8.31 -15.34
C ASP A 93 7.39 -8.55 -16.71
N LEU A 94 6.29 -7.87 -17.00
CA LEU A 94 5.58 -8.03 -18.26
C LEU A 94 6.40 -7.56 -19.48
N SER A 95 7.11 -6.45 -19.34
CA SER A 95 8.06 -5.94 -20.35
C SER A 95 9.23 -6.90 -20.61
N LYS A 96 9.75 -7.56 -19.56
CA LYS A 96 10.78 -8.61 -19.69
C LYS A 96 10.22 -9.87 -20.36
N GLU A 97 8.99 -10.28 -20.06
CA GLU A 97 8.35 -11.43 -20.72
C GLU A 97 8.03 -11.15 -22.19
N GLU A 98 7.68 -9.91 -22.52
CA GLU A 98 7.45 -9.48 -23.89
C GLU A 98 8.75 -9.46 -24.70
N SER A 99 9.81 -8.83 -24.18
CA SER A 99 11.11 -8.79 -24.86
C SER A 99 11.73 -10.18 -25.10
N ARG A 100 11.38 -11.17 -24.26
CA ARG A 100 11.79 -12.58 -24.41
C ARG A 100 10.87 -13.40 -25.32
N GLY A 101 9.78 -12.82 -25.82
CA GLY A 101 8.77 -13.50 -26.64
C GLY A 101 7.91 -14.52 -25.88
N THR A 102 8.08 -14.65 -24.55
CA THR A 102 7.36 -15.64 -23.74
C THR A 102 5.90 -15.28 -23.51
N LEU A 103 5.55 -14.00 -23.65
CA LEU A 103 4.17 -13.52 -23.53
C LEU A 103 3.24 -14.13 -24.59
N ASN A 104 3.74 -14.35 -25.81
CA ASN A 104 2.95 -14.98 -26.88
C ASN A 104 2.68 -16.46 -26.59
N PHE A 105 3.65 -17.18 -26.02
CA PHE A 105 3.44 -18.58 -25.61
C PHE A 105 2.43 -18.69 -24.46
N LEU A 106 2.45 -17.76 -23.51
CA LEU A 106 1.45 -17.67 -22.44
C LEU A 106 0.03 -17.46 -23.00
N ARG A 107 -0.15 -16.64 -24.04
CA ARG A 107 -1.44 -16.45 -24.71
C ARG A 107 -1.95 -17.69 -25.45
N LEU A 108 -1.06 -18.60 -25.83
CA LEU A 108 -1.40 -19.85 -26.51
C LEU A 108 -1.70 -21.00 -25.53
N THR A 109 -1.41 -20.82 -24.23
CA THR A 109 -1.79 -21.82 -23.22
C THR A 109 -3.30 -21.84 -23.01
N PRO A 110 -3.92 -23.01 -22.72
CA PRO A 110 -5.37 -23.15 -22.55
C PRO A 110 -5.91 -22.54 -21.23
N GLN A 111 -5.14 -21.66 -20.59
CA GLN A 111 -5.52 -21.01 -19.33
C GLN A 111 -6.33 -19.73 -19.58
N SER A 112 -7.29 -19.45 -18.72
CA SER A 112 -8.08 -18.22 -18.82
C SER A 112 -7.22 -16.98 -18.50
N SER A 113 -7.46 -15.87 -19.20
CA SER A 113 -6.75 -14.61 -18.98
C SER A 113 -6.84 -14.11 -17.54
N ARG A 114 -7.98 -14.37 -16.86
CA ARG A 114 -8.18 -14.00 -15.45
C ARG A 114 -7.25 -14.80 -14.52
N SER A 115 -7.04 -16.09 -14.79
CA SER A 115 -6.11 -16.93 -14.02
C SER A 115 -4.66 -16.45 -14.17
N ILE A 116 -4.27 -16.10 -15.41
CA ILE A 116 -2.91 -15.62 -15.71
C ILE A 116 -2.66 -14.25 -15.06
N LEU A 117 -3.56 -13.29 -15.26
CA LEU A 117 -3.40 -11.92 -14.73
C LEU A 117 -3.53 -11.87 -13.22
N GLY A 118 -4.51 -12.56 -12.64
CA GLY A 118 -4.64 -12.69 -11.19
C GLY A 118 -3.42 -13.39 -10.58
N GLY A 119 -2.87 -14.36 -11.30
CA GLY A 119 -1.65 -15.04 -10.87
C GLY A 119 -0.43 -14.15 -10.85
N LYS A 120 -0.31 -13.23 -11.83
CA LYS A 120 0.75 -12.21 -11.83
C LYS A 120 0.55 -11.16 -10.74
N LEU A 121 -0.68 -10.71 -10.53
CA LEU A 121 -1.02 -9.72 -9.50
C LEU A 121 -0.57 -10.17 -8.12
N LEU A 122 -0.78 -11.45 -7.78
CA LEU A 122 -0.36 -12.01 -6.49
C LEU A 122 1.09 -12.52 -6.47
N GLY A 123 1.57 -13.07 -7.58
CA GLY A 123 2.85 -13.79 -7.63
C GLY A 123 4.08 -12.90 -7.86
N VAL A 124 3.96 -11.86 -8.69
CA VAL A 124 5.09 -11.00 -9.07
C VAL A 124 5.57 -10.13 -7.88
N PRO A 125 4.71 -9.40 -7.17
CA PRO A 125 5.10 -8.63 -5.98
C PRO A 125 5.19 -9.49 -4.70
N ALA A 126 5.29 -10.81 -4.78
CA ALA A 126 5.15 -11.66 -3.60
C ALA A 126 6.27 -11.49 -2.55
N LEU A 127 7.49 -11.17 -2.97
CA LEU A 127 8.56 -10.80 -2.03
C LEU A 127 8.25 -9.47 -1.33
N LEU A 128 7.59 -8.54 -2.01
CA LEU A 128 7.17 -7.27 -1.44
C LEU A 128 6.08 -7.48 -0.39
N TYR A 129 5.10 -8.36 -0.67
CA TYR A 129 4.13 -8.78 0.34
C TYR A 129 4.77 -9.45 1.54
N LEU A 130 5.84 -10.24 1.33
CA LEU A 130 6.61 -10.82 2.43
C LEU A 130 7.31 -9.73 3.26
N ALA A 131 7.96 -8.76 2.62
CA ALA A 131 8.59 -7.64 3.33
C ALA A 131 7.60 -6.87 4.19
N VAL A 132 6.42 -6.54 3.64
CA VAL A 132 5.32 -5.90 4.35
C VAL A 132 4.79 -6.81 5.46
N GLY A 133 4.67 -8.11 5.22
CA GLY A 133 4.25 -9.10 6.21
C GLY A 133 5.13 -9.11 7.46
N PHE A 134 6.44 -8.88 7.31
CA PHE A 134 7.36 -8.71 8.44
C PHE A 134 7.27 -7.34 9.12
N ALA A 135 6.73 -6.31 8.46
CA ALA A 135 6.47 -5.01 9.04
C ALA A 135 5.10 -4.93 9.76
N LEU A 136 4.15 -5.82 9.42
CA LEU A 136 2.82 -5.87 10.03
C LEU A 136 2.84 -6.02 11.56
N PRO A 137 3.69 -6.86 12.19
CA PRO A 137 3.72 -6.96 13.65
C PRO A 137 4.06 -5.63 14.31
N LEU A 138 5.06 -4.91 13.78
CA LEU A 138 5.44 -3.60 14.30
C LEU A 138 4.33 -2.56 14.06
N HIS A 139 3.73 -2.56 12.87
CA HIS A 139 2.61 -1.67 12.53
C HIS A 139 1.39 -1.89 13.45
N PHE A 140 1.06 -3.14 13.75
CA PHE A 140 -0.01 -3.52 14.67
C PHE A 140 0.30 -3.13 16.13
N CYS A 141 1.53 -3.39 16.60
CA CYS A 141 1.97 -2.95 17.92
C CYS A 141 1.93 -1.42 18.04
N ALA A 142 2.36 -0.69 17.01
CA ALA A 142 2.30 0.76 16.96
C ALA A 142 0.86 1.28 17.02
N ALA A 143 -0.07 0.64 16.31
CA ALA A 143 -1.49 1.00 16.38
C ALA A 143 -2.07 0.84 17.79
N ILE A 144 -1.80 -0.28 18.46
CA ILE A 144 -2.27 -0.52 19.84
C ILE A 144 -1.64 0.48 20.82
N ALA A 145 -0.33 0.68 20.74
CA ALA A 145 0.38 1.57 21.64
C ALA A 145 0.06 3.05 21.41
N GLY A 146 -0.30 3.42 20.17
CA GLY A 146 -0.81 4.74 19.79
C GLY A 146 -2.33 4.92 20.01
N GLN A 147 -3.00 3.95 20.65
CA GLN A 147 -4.43 3.99 20.98
C GLN A 147 -5.36 4.10 19.75
N ILE A 148 -4.93 3.62 18.59
CA ILE A 148 -5.74 3.62 17.36
C ILE A 148 -6.81 2.52 17.45
N HIS A 149 -8.06 2.85 17.09
CA HIS A 149 -9.14 1.87 17.15
C HIS A 149 -8.95 0.76 16.10
N LEU A 150 -9.33 -0.48 16.45
CA LEU A 150 -9.18 -1.63 15.54
C LEU A 150 -9.99 -1.48 14.24
N ILE A 151 -11.14 -0.81 14.29
CA ILE A 151 -12.00 -0.57 13.12
C ILE A 151 -11.35 0.39 12.12
N GLU A 152 -10.66 1.39 12.65
CA GLU A 152 -9.88 2.41 11.95
C GLU A 152 -8.69 1.75 11.22
N LEU A 153 -7.96 0.90 11.94
CA LEU A 153 -6.88 0.08 11.38
C LEU A 153 -7.38 -0.84 10.25
N LEU A 154 -8.53 -1.50 10.44
CA LEU A 154 -9.12 -2.35 9.41
C LEU A 154 -9.54 -1.54 8.18
N GLY A 155 -10.11 -0.35 8.38
CA GLY A 155 -10.46 0.59 7.32
C GLY A 155 -9.24 0.98 6.48
N PHE A 156 -8.12 1.30 7.13
CA PHE A 156 -6.84 1.58 6.46
C PHE A 156 -6.40 0.43 5.55
N TYR A 157 -6.40 -0.81 6.04
CA TYR A 157 -6.00 -1.96 5.23
C TYR A 157 -6.97 -2.27 4.07
N ILE A 158 -8.27 -2.03 4.25
CA ILE A 158 -9.27 -2.19 3.19
C ILE A 158 -9.02 -1.18 2.07
N VAL A 159 -8.78 0.09 2.41
CA VAL A 159 -8.48 1.13 1.42
C VAL A 159 -7.16 0.82 0.73
N LEU A 160 -6.10 0.51 1.48
CA LEU A 160 -4.80 0.14 0.92
C LEU A 160 -4.88 -1.05 -0.05
N GLY A 161 -5.61 -2.11 0.33
CA GLY A 161 -5.84 -3.28 -0.53
C GLY A 161 -6.61 -2.93 -1.80
N SER A 162 -7.62 -2.08 -1.70
CA SER A 162 -8.41 -1.60 -2.84
C SER A 162 -7.59 -0.75 -3.80
N SER A 163 -6.76 0.15 -3.27
CA SER A 163 -5.80 0.94 -4.03
C SER A 163 -4.77 0.05 -4.74
N CYS A 164 -4.22 -0.96 -4.05
CA CYS A 164 -3.30 -1.91 -4.68
C CYS A 164 -3.97 -2.65 -5.84
N LEU A 165 -5.19 -3.16 -5.63
CA LEU A 165 -5.95 -3.84 -6.67
C LEU A 165 -6.19 -2.93 -7.89
N PHE A 166 -6.58 -1.68 -7.66
CA PHE A 166 -6.80 -0.68 -8.70
C PHE A 166 -5.52 -0.38 -9.49
N CYS A 167 -4.44 0.02 -8.79
CA CYS A 167 -3.17 0.36 -9.42
C CYS A 167 -2.54 -0.83 -10.14
N TYR A 168 -2.58 -2.03 -9.56
CA TYR A 168 -2.00 -3.24 -10.18
C TYR A 168 -2.80 -3.68 -11.40
N SER A 169 -4.12 -3.53 -11.37
CA SER A 169 -4.96 -3.78 -12.56
C SER A 169 -4.61 -2.82 -13.69
N MET A 170 -4.46 -1.53 -13.39
CA MET A 170 -4.01 -0.53 -14.37
C MET A 170 -2.58 -0.79 -14.86
N ALA A 171 -1.67 -1.19 -13.97
CA ALA A 171 -0.30 -1.55 -14.29
C ALA A 171 -0.24 -2.71 -15.30
N LEU A 172 -1.04 -3.76 -15.09
CA LEU A 172 -1.12 -4.89 -16.02
C LEU A 172 -1.73 -4.48 -17.36
N LEU A 173 -2.79 -3.66 -17.37
CA LEU A 173 -3.39 -3.15 -18.61
C LEU A 173 -2.39 -2.31 -19.41
N PHE A 174 -1.76 -1.33 -18.76
CA PHE A 174 -0.72 -0.50 -19.37
C PHE A 174 0.46 -1.35 -19.86
N GLY A 175 0.87 -2.30 -19.04
CA GLY A 175 1.84 -3.35 -19.33
C GLY A 175 1.59 -4.09 -20.65
N LEU A 176 0.34 -4.53 -20.87
CA LEU A 176 -0.05 -5.32 -22.04
C LEU A 176 -0.27 -4.51 -23.32
N VAL A 177 -0.64 -3.23 -23.17
CA VAL A 177 -0.98 -2.32 -24.28
C VAL A 177 0.27 -1.62 -24.81
N SER A 178 1.15 -1.13 -23.93
CA SER A 178 2.28 -0.27 -24.29
C SER A 178 3.56 -1.06 -24.63
N ARG A 179 3.42 -1.97 -25.59
CA ARG A 179 4.41 -2.99 -26.01
C ARG A 179 5.75 -2.47 -26.54
N SER A 180 5.77 -1.25 -27.05
CA SER A 180 6.95 -0.71 -27.75
C SER A 180 7.97 -0.02 -26.83
N LEU A 181 7.63 0.21 -25.55
CA LEU A 181 8.43 1.04 -24.65
C LEU A 181 9.50 0.26 -23.87
N GLY A 182 9.52 -1.08 -23.97
CA GLY A 182 10.52 -1.92 -23.31
C GLY A 182 10.64 -1.61 -21.82
N GLY A 183 11.87 -1.51 -21.30
CA GLY A 183 12.11 -1.26 -19.87
C GLY A 183 11.64 0.11 -19.37
N PHE A 184 11.49 1.09 -20.27
CA PHE A 184 11.05 2.45 -19.91
C PHE A 184 9.58 2.50 -19.45
N GLN A 185 8.78 1.52 -19.89
CA GLN A 185 7.38 1.38 -19.51
C GLN A 185 7.18 1.30 -17.99
N ALA A 186 8.04 0.55 -17.28
CA ALA A 186 7.93 0.38 -15.83
C ALA A 186 8.22 1.69 -15.07
N TRP A 187 9.18 2.47 -15.56
CA TRP A 187 9.49 3.78 -15.01
C TRP A 187 8.32 4.75 -15.19
N LEU A 188 7.74 4.82 -16.40
CA LEU A 188 6.57 5.67 -16.66
C LEU A 188 5.36 5.28 -15.80
N GLY A 189 5.03 3.99 -15.74
CA GLY A 189 3.85 3.54 -14.99
C GLY A 189 3.98 3.76 -13.49
N SER A 190 5.14 3.46 -12.90
CA SER A 190 5.39 3.72 -11.48
C SER A 190 5.49 5.22 -11.17
N GLY A 191 6.12 6.00 -12.04
CA GLY A 191 6.16 7.47 -11.94
C GLY A 191 4.77 8.09 -12.01
N ALA A 192 3.89 7.59 -12.87
CA ALA A 192 2.50 8.03 -12.95
C ALA A 192 1.73 7.75 -11.65
N VAL A 193 1.92 6.58 -11.03
CA VAL A 193 1.33 6.26 -9.71
C VAL A 193 1.88 7.19 -8.63
N LEU A 194 3.17 7.47 -8.64
CA LEU A 194 3.78 8.39 -7.67
C LEU A 194 3.24 9.83 -7.82
N ILE A 195 3.16 10.34 -9.05
CA ILE A 195 2.56 11.65 -9.34
C ILE A 195 1.09 11.68 -8.91
N PHE A 196 0.34 10.60 -9.17
CA PHE A 196 -1.04 10.46 -8.73
C PHE A 196 -1.18 10.57 -7.20
N LEU A 197 -0.35 9.85 -6.43
CA LEU A 197 -0.34 9.92 -4.97
C LEU A 197 0.04 11.33 -4.48
N TRP A 198 1.03 11.96 -5.12
CA TRP A 198 1.46 13.32 -4.78
C TRP A 198 0.35 14.36 -5.02
N ILE A 199 -0.25 14.36 -6.22
CA ILE A 199 -1.31 15.31 -6.58
C ILE A 199 -2.52 15.13 -5.67
N THR A 200 -2.97 13.89 -5.44
CA THR A 200 -4.15 13.64 -4.60
C THR A 200 -3.90 14.03 -3.14
N THR A 201 -2.70 13.81 -2.60
CA THR A 201 -2.32 14.28 -1.25
C THR A 201 -2.33 15.81 -1.18
N MET A 202 -1.78 16.50 -2.20
CA MET A 202 -1.82 17.96 -2.28
C MET A 202 -3.25 18.52 -2.33
N VAL A 203 -4.16 17.85 -3.05
CA VAL A 203 -5.59 18.22 -3.11
C VAL A 203 -6.26 18.05 -1.75
N ILE A 204 -5.99 16.93 -1.06
CA ILE A 204 -6.50 16.63 0.29
C ILE A 204 -6.07 17.71 1.28
N ASP A 205 -4.81 18.14 1.24
CA ASP A 205 -4.20 19.02 2.25
C ASP A 205 -4.49 20.52 2.02
N ASN A 206 -4.64 20.99 0.77
CA ASN A 206 -4.68 22.43 0.47
C ASN A 206 -6.04 22.97 0.02
N ALA A 207 -6.89 22.13 -0.60
CA ALA A 207 -8.07 22.61 -1.32
C ALA A 207 -9.39 22.11 -0.73
N GLY A 208 -9.34 21.13 0.18
CA GLY A 208 -10.50 20.32 0.50
C GLY A 208 -11.01 19.57 -0.74
N VAL A 209 -11.97 18.66 -0.55
CA VAL A 209 -12.56 17.95 -1.68
C VAL A 209 -13.45 18.92 -2.48
N SER A 210 -13.03 19.28 -3.69
CA SER A 210 -13.53 20.43 -4.47
C SER A 210 -14.84 20.18 -5.24
N HIS A 211 -15.62 19.19 -4.80
CA HIS A 211 -16.90 18.73 -5.36
C HIS A 211 -16.88 18.37 -6.86
N TYR A 212 -15.70 18.06 -7.41
CA TYR A 212 -15.56 17.58 -8.79
C TYR A 212 -15.66 16.06 -8.86
N PRO A 213 -16.13 15.49 -9.99
CA PRO A 213 -16.14 14.03 -10.16
C PRO A 213 -14.74 13.38 -10.03
N ALA A 214 -13.68 14.14 -10.29
CA ALA A 214 -12.30 13.68 -10.13
C ALA A 214 -11.91 13.46 -8.66
N ASP A 215 -12.63 14.05 -7.70
CA ASP A 215 -12.36 13.88 -6.28
C ASP A 215 -12.55 12.44 -5.81
N TRP A 216 -13.40 11.67 -6.50
CA TRP A 216 -13.57 10.24 -6.26
C TRP A 216 -12.29 9.45 -6.47
N LEU A 217 -11.34 9.97 -7.26
CA LEU A 217 -10.04 9.34 -7.43
C LEU A 217 -9.19 9.43 -6.15
N THR A 218 -9.44 10.40 -5.27
CA THR A 218 -8.73 10.52 -3.98
C THR A 218 -9.01 9.32 -3.06
N LEU A 219 -10.14 8.62 -3.22
CA LEU A 219 -10.45 7.38 -2.49
C LEU A 219 -9.45 6.25 -2.77
N PHE A 220 -8.78 6.28 -3.93
CA PHE A 220 -7.74 5.31 -4.26
C PHE A 220 -6.36 5.71 -3.73
N ASN A 221 -6.23 6.82 -3.00
CA ASN A 221 -5.03 7.15 -2.25
C ASN A 221 -5.21 6.82 -0.75
N PRO A 222 -4.53 5.80 -0.21
CA PRO A 222 -4.69 5.41 1.20
C PRO A 222 -4.22 6.46 2.21
N THR A 223 -3.40 7.44 1.80
CA THR A 223 -2.96 8.51 2.72
C THR A 223 -4.12 9.34 3.24
N ILE A 224 -5.26 9.36 2.53
CA ILE A 224 -6.46 10.09 2.93
C ILE A 224 -7.02 9.62 4.28
N VAL A 225 -6.78 8.37 4.66
CA VAL A 225 -7.30 7.82 5.93
C VAL A 225 -6.39 8.20 7.10
N LEU A 226 -5.10 8.44 6.88
CA LEU A 226 -4.11 8.61 7.95
C LEU A 226 -4.47 9.70 8.98
N PRO A 227 -4.89 10.92 8.60
CA PRO A 227 -5.26 11.95 9.57
C PRO A 227 -6.42 11.53 10.48
N TYR A 228 -7.38 10.75 9.97
CA TYR A 228 -8.54 10.28 10.73
C TYR A 228 -8.19 9.22 11.78
N LEU A 229 -7.07 8.52 11.62
CA LEU A 229 -6.59 7.49 12.57
C LEU A 229 -5.84 8.10 13.77
N ILE A 230 -5.36 9.34 13.62
CA ILE A 230 -4.49 10.02 14.58
C ILE A 230 -5.31 11.06 15.38
N ASP A 231 -6.18 11.80 14.69
CA ASP A 231 -6.98 12.92 15.24
C ASP A 231 -8.06 12.49 16.25
N SER A 232 -8.42 11.19 16.33
CA SER A 232 -9.36 10.71 17.35
C SER A 232 -8.82 10.85 18.78
N ASN A 233 -7.50 11.02 18.96
CA ASN A 233 -6.84 11.09 20.26
C ASN A 233 -5.83 12.26 20.42
N SER A 234 -5.54 13.06 19.39
CA SER A 234 -4.47 14.08 19.43
C SER A 234 -5.00 15.51 19.59
N PHE A 235 -4.91 16.06 20.80
CA PHE A 235 -5.07 17.51 21.07
C PHE A 235 -3.74 18.27 20.86
N ASP A 236 -3.11 18.19 19.68
CA ASP A 236 -1.94 19.04 19.38
C ASP A 236 -1.99 19.62 17.95
N PRO A 237 -2.15 20.95 17.79
CA PRO A 237 -2.13 21.62 16.49
C PRO A 237 -0.75 21.62 15.79
N ASN A 238 0.31 21.11 16.43
CA ASN A 238 1.64 20.98 15.84
C ASN A 238 1.96 19.56 15.34
N SER A 239 0.98 18.66 15.24
CA SER A 239 1.20 17.39 14.56
C SER A 239 1.73 17.63 13.14
N PHE A 240 2.69 16.82 12.69
CA PHE A 240 3.34 16.91 11.37
C PHE A 240 2.34 16.86 10.19
N TYR A 241 1.07 16.57 10.46
CA TYR A 241 -0.05 16.63 9.54
C TYR A 241 -1.00 17.77 9.94
N PRO A 242 -1.11 18.85 9.13
CA PRO A 242 -2.12 19.87 9.35
C PRO A 242 -3.51 19.26 9.15
N VAL A 243 -4.34 19.34 10.20
CA VAL A 243 -5.67 18.73 10.25
C VAL A 243 -6.68 19.63 9.52
N GLU A 244 -6.88 19.40 8.22
CA GLU A 244 -8.08 19.86 7.51
C GLU A 244 -8.93 18.65 7.07
N ARG A 245 -10.17 18.58 7.57
CA ARG A 245 -11.06 17.41 7.49
C ARG A 245 -11.76 17.26 6.13
N SER A 246 -10.98 17.06 5.08
CA SER A 246 -11.45 17.03 3.68
C SER A 246 -12.42 15.88 3.32
N PHE A 247 -12.46 14.77 4.06
CA PHE A 247 -13.33 13.61 3.79
C PHE A 247 -14.77 13.85 4.25
N GLN A 248 -14.98 14.74 5.24
CA GLN A 248 -16.33 15.14 5.66
C GLN A 248 -17.08 15.87 4.54
N ASP A 249 -16.35 16.47 3.59
CA ASP A 249 -16.91 17.21 2.47
C ASP A 249 -17.23 16.33 1.24
N LEU A 250 -16.85 15.05 1.25
CA LEU A 250 -17.23 14.09 0.20
C LEU A 250 -18.73 13.81 0.25
N ARG A 251 -19.44 14.25 -0.80
CA ARG A 251 -20.89 14.09 -0.95
C ARG A 251 -21.23 13.08 -2.03
N TRP A 252 -22.09 12.11 -1.71
CA TRP A 252 -22.76 11.24 -2.68
C TRP A 252 -24.24 11.58 -2.72
N PHE A 253 -24.71 12.13 -3.83
CA PHE A 253 -26.09 12.63 -3.97
C PHE A 253 -26.55 13.54 -2.81
N GLY A 254 -25.63 14.36 -2.29
CA GLY A 254 -25.89 15.27 -1.16
C GLY A 254 -25.70 14.65 0.24
N ILE A 255 -25.38 13.36 0.33
CA ILE A 255 -25.09 12.66 1.60
C ILE A 255 -23.59 12.74 1.89
N HIS A 256 -23.22 13.22 3.08
CA HIS A 256 -21.83 13.27 3.55
C HIS A 256 -21.35 11.85 3.90
N ILE A 257 -20.33 11.35 3.20
CA ILE A 257 -19.81 9.98 3.39
C ILE A 257 -18.75 9.91 4.49
N GLY A 258 -18.05 11.02 4.75
CA GLY A 258 -16.98 11.09 5.75
C GLY A 258 -17.39 11.55 7.15
N ALA A 259 -18.65 11.92 7.34
CA ALA A 259 -19.19 11.96 8.70
C ALA A 259 -19.33 10.50 9.15
N SER A 260 -18.75 10.15 10.30
CA SER A 260 -18.69 8.78 10.84
C SER A 260 -19.92 7.93 10.49
N PHE A 261 -19.76 6.63 10.25
CA PHE A 261 -20.88 5.70 10.04
C PHE A 261 -22.05 5.90 11.05
N TRP A 262 -21.72 6.40 12.25
CA TRP A 262 -22.65 6.81 13.32
C TRP A 262 -23.54 8.03 13.01
N THR A 263 -23.07 9.03 12.28
CA THR A 263 -23.88 10.21 11.90
C THR A 263 -24.93 9.94 10.83
N MET A 264 -24.85 8.80 10.11
CA MET A 264 -25.91 8.34 9.19
C MET A 264 -26.96 7.44 9.85
N ALA A 265 -26.68 6.93 11.06
CA ALA A 265 -27.58 6.05 11.81
C ALA A 265 -28.27 6.75 13.01
N GLY A 266 -28.11 8.07 13.12
CA GLY A 266 -28.81 8.94 14.08
C GLY A 266 -29.85 9.80 13.40
#